data_AF-A0A8T5LIV7-F1
#
_entry.id   AF-A0A8T5LIV7-F1
#
_cell.length_a   1.000
_cell.length_b   1.000
_cell.length_c   1.000
_cell.angle_alpha   90.00
_cell.angle_beta   90.00
_cell.angle_gamma   90.00
#
_symmetry.space_group_name_H-M   'P 1'
#
loop_
_entity.id
_entity.type
_entity.pdbx_description
1 polymer ?
#
loop_
_entity_poly.entity_id
_entity_poly.type
_entity_poly.pdbx_seq_one_letter_code
_entity_poly.pdbx_strand_id
1 'polypeptide(L)' 'MPEQEKILRKINSIREKPFRHLKKLQGSKLWRLRIDNYRVILDIIISGRKIIVIRIGYRKNVYDNL' A
#
# COMPACT_ATOMS: atom_id res chain seq x y z
N MET A 1 3.58 19.65 4.98
CA MET A 1 3.92 18.36 5.64
C MET A 1 4.76 17.55 4.67
N PRO A 2 5.92 17.00 5.10
CA PRO A 2 6.80 16.19 4.25
C PRO A 2 6.10 14.98 3.64
N GLU A 3 6.56 14.51 2.48
CA GLU A 3 5.93 13.40 1.76
C GLU A 3 5.91 12.10 2.57
N GLN A 4 7.00 11.81 3.29
CA GLN A 4 7.15 10.63 4.14
C GLN A 4 6.08 10.58 5.24
N GLU A 5 5.80 11.73 5.85
CA GLU A 5 4.79 11.84 6.89
C GLU A 5 3.38 11.62 6.32
N LYS A 6 3.09 12.11 5.10
CA LYS A 6 1.80 11.82 4.43
C LYS A 6 1.65 10.33 4.15
N ILE A 7 2.73 9.67 3.72
CA ILE A 7 2.75 8.23 3.43
C ILE A 7 2.47 7.44 4.72
N LEU A 8 3.20 7.73 5.80
CA LEU A 8 3.01 7.06 7.09
C LEU A 8 1.60 7.23 7.64
N ARG A 9 1.06 8.46 7.63
CA ARG A 9 -0.32 8.71 8.08
C ARG A 9 -1.34 7.92 7.28
N LYS A 10 -1.18 7.88 5.95
CA LYS A 10 -2.12 7.16 5.09
C LYS A 10 -2.03 5.65 5.29
N ILE A 11 -0.85 5.07 5.47
CA ILE A 11 -0.67 3.65 5.84
C ILE A 11 -1.33 3.37 7.20
N ASN A 12 -1.11 4.21 8.20
CA ASN A 12 -1.73 4.01 9.52
C ASN A 12 -3.26 4.09 9.47
N SER A 13 -3.83 4.98 8.63
CA SER A 13 -5.29 5.11 8.48
C SER A 13 -6.00 3.87 7.97
N ILE A 14 -5.29 2.93 7.32
CA ILE A 14 -5.91 1.72 6.75
C ILE A 14 -5.93 0.54 7.71
N ARG A 15 -5.40 0.68 8.93
CA ARG A 15 -5.25 -0.42 9.92
C ARG A 15 -6.57 -1.13 10.23
N GLU A 16 -7.64 -0.36 10.46
CA GLU A 16 -8.93 -0.90 10.88
C GLU A 16 -9.78 -1.45 9.72
N LYS A 17 -9.73 -0.79 8.55
CA LYS A 17 -10.57 -1.11 7.39
C LYS A 17 -9.75 -1.10 6.09
N PRO A 18 -8.76 -2.00 5.94
CA PRO A 18 -7.79 -1.92 4.86
C PRO A 18 -8.45 -1.98 3.48
N PHE A 19 -9.35 -2.93 3.27
CA PHE A 19 -9.95 -3.18 1.95
C PHE A 19 -10.77 -2.01 1.38
N ARG A 20 -11.20 -1.03 2.20
CA ARG A 20 -11.90 0.17 1.71
C ARG A 20 -10.98 1.08 0.88
N HIS A 21 -9.68 1.07 1.14
CA HIS A 21 -8.71 1.96 0.52
C HIS A 21 -7.78 1.25 -0.46
N LEU A 22 -7.79 -0.08 -0.47
CA LEU A 22 -6.91 -0.91 -1.27
C LEU A 22 -7.55 -1.33 -2.58
N LYS A 23 -6.71 -1.47 -3.61
CA LYS A 23 -7.07 -2.11 -4.88
C LYS A 23 -6.16 -3.31 -5.09
N LYS A 24 -6.74 -4.48 -5.36
CA LYS A 24 -5.97 -5.68 -5.68
C LYS A 24 -5.20 -5.48 -6.99
N LEU A 25 -3.97 -5.96 -7.05
CA LEU A 25 -3.22 -6.00 -8.29
C LEU A 25 -3.72 -7.17 -9.15
N GLN A 26 -3.93 -6.92 -10.44
CA GLN A 26 -4.38 -7.96 -11.36
C GLN A 26 -3.35 -9.09 -11.43
N GLY A 27 -3.81 -10.34 -11.36
CA GLY A 27 -2.93 -11.52 -11.40
C GLY A 27 -2.09 -11.75 -10.14
N SER A 28 -2.25 -10.95 -9.08
CA SER A 28 -1.43 -11.06 -7.86
C SER A 28 -2.29 -11.16 -6.59
N LYS A 29 -1.68 -11.69 -5.52
CA LYS A 29 -2.25 -11.65 -4.16
C LYS A 29 -2.04 -10.28 -3.48
N LEU A 30 -1.19 -9.44 -4.06
CA LEU A 30 -0.81 -8.14 -3.53
C LEU A 30 -1.87 -7.08 -3.78
N TRP A 31 -1.80 -6.03 -2.96
CA TRP A 31 -2.70 -4.90 -2.95
C TRP A 31 -1.92 -3.61 -3.16
N ARG A 32 -2.63 -2.57 -3.58
CA ARG A 32 -2.11 -1.22 -3.75
C ARG A 32 -2.89 -0.21 -2.96
N LEU A 33 -2.18 0.63 -2.23
CA LEU A 33 -2.65 1.89 -1.68
C LEU A 33 -2.13 3.06 -2.55
N ARG A 34 -3.00 4.00 -2.91
CA ARG A 34 -2.62 5.23 -3.63
C ARG A 34 -2.43 6.37 -2.63
N ILE A 35 -1.31 7.09 -2.75
CA ILE A 35 -0.97 8.23 -1.91
C ILE A 35 -0.32 9.29 -2.81
N ASP A 36 -1.10 10.25 -3.30
CA ASP A 36 -0.62 11.27 -4.26
C ASP A 36 0.14 10.65 -5.45
N ASN A 37 1.43 10.98 -5.57
CA ASN A 37 2.36 10.48 -6.60
C ASN A 37 2.96 9.11 -6.27
N TYR A 38 2.75 8.61 -5.05
CA TYR A 38 3.25 7.34 -4.57
C TYR A 38 2.20 6.24 -4.59
N ARG A 39 2.70 5.02 -4.59
CA ARG A 39 1.94 3.81 -4.33
C ARG A 39 2.67 2.99 -3.30
N VAL A 40 1.89 2.30 -2.47
CA VAL A 40 2.38 1.32 -1.53
C VAL A 40 1.84 -0.03 -1.98
N ILE A 41 2.75 -0.97 -2.21
CA ILE A 41 2.42 -2.37 -2.48
C ILE A 41 2.40 -3.11 -1.16
N LEU A 42 1.30 -3.82 -0.92
CA LEU A 42 0.96 -4.38 0.37
C LEU A 42 0.58 -5.84 0.22
N ASP A 43 0.99 -6.67 1.18
CA ASP A 43 0.38 -7.97 1.41
C ASP A 43 -0.51 -7.91 2.66
N ILE A 44 -1.70 -8.51 2.59
CA ILE A 44 -2.72 -8.46 3.64
C ILE A 44 -2.97 -9.87 4.15
N ILE A 45 -2.43 -10.17 5.33
CA ILE A 45 -2.58 -11.46 5.98
C ILE A 45 -3.75 -11.38 6.97
N ILE A 46 -4.91 -11.87 6.56
CA ILE A 46 -6.16 -11.80 7.35
C ILE A 46 -6.05 -12.59 8.66
N SER A 47 -5.54 -13.83 8.59
CA SER A 47 -5.42 -14.72 9.76
C SER A 47 -4.54 -14.13 10.86
N GLY A 48 -3.45 -13.45 10.46
CA GLY A 48 -2.52 -12.80 11.39
C GLY A 48 -2.87 -11.35 11.72
N ARG A 49 -3.90 -10.76 11.10
CA ARG A 49 -4.21 -9.32 11.14
C ARG A 49 -3.00 -8.44 10.83
N LYS A 50 -2.22 -8.81 9.81
CA LYS A 50 -1.00 -8.10 9.42
C LYS A 50 -1.18 -7.41 8.08
N ILE A 51 -0.66 -6.18 8.00
CA ILE A 51 -0.45 -5.42 6.77
C ILE A 51 1.06 -5.35 6.58
N ILE A 52 1.58 -5.99 5.54
CA ILE A 52 3.01 -5.99 5.24
C ILE A 52 3.26 -5.03 4.08
N VAL A 53 4.09 -4.03 4.31
CA VAL A 53 4.55 -3.12 3.25
C VAL A 53 5.67 -3.81 2.48
N ILE A 54 5.41 -4.15 1.22
CA ILE A 54 6.39 -4.79 0.34
C ILE A 54 7.25 -3.74 -0.35
N ARG A 55 6.62 -2.65 -0.81
CA ARG A 55 7.33 -1.57 -1.52
C ARG A 55 6.59 -0.25 -1.38
N ILE A 56 7.36 0.85 -1.29
CA ILE A 56 6.88 2.23 -1.45
C ILE A 56 7.64 2.83 -2.62
N GLY A 57 6.93 3.43 -3.58
CA GLY A 57 7.58 4.04 -4.74
C GLY A 57 6.67 5.00 -5.49
N TYR A 58 7.27 5.77 -6.40
CA TYR A 58 6.53 6.64 -7.30
C TYR A 58 5.67 5.83 -8.27
N ARG A 59 4.61 6.46 -8.79
CA ARG A 59 3.72 5.86 -9.80
C ARG A 59 4.47 5.16 -10.92
N LYS A 60 5.54 5.80 -11.40
CA LYS A 60 6.28 5.42 -12.60
C LYS A 60 7.18 4.20 -12.42
N ASN A 61 7.57 3.86 -11.19
CA ASN A 61 8.61 2.85 -10.93
C ASN A 61 8.26 1.82 -9.86
N VAL A 62 7.16 2.01 -9.12
CA VAL A 62 6.79 1.11 -8.01
C VAL A 62 6.56 -0.34 -8.46
N TYR A 63 6.27 -0.56 -9.73
CA TYR A 63 6.01 -1.88 -10.31
C TYR A 63 7.24 -2.49 -11.00
N ASP A 64 8.34 -1.76 -11.08
CA ASP A 64 9.52 -2.24 -11.79
C ASP A 64 10.07 -3.44 -11.02
N ASN A 65 10.07 -4.62 -11.64
CA ASN A 65 10.50 -5.89 -11.03
C ASN A 65 9.58 -6.40 -9.90
N LEU A 66 8.26 -6.19 -10.00
CA LEU A 66 7.26 -6.80 -9.11
C LEU A 66 6.72 -8.12 -9.67
#